data_AF-A0A4Q0VM91-F1
#
_entry.id   AF-A0A4Q0VM91-F1
#
_cell.length_a   1.000
_cell.length_b   1.000
_cell.length_c   1.000
_cell.angle_alpha   90.00
_cell.angle_beta   90.00
_cell.angle_gamma   90.00
#
_symmetry.space_group_name_H-M   'P 1'
#
loop_
_entity.id
_entity.type
_entity.pdbx_description
1 polymer ?
#
loop_
_entity_poly.entity_id
_entity_poly.type
_entity_poly.pdbx_seq_one_letter_code
_entity_poly.pdbx_strand_id
1 'polypeptide(L)'
;MLPLRKERVIFMKRNLSIIEVLGFIFIALGFLIPLVTDPKLGTDYAQTAAPFLSTAAFLLLYSANKMQKEELGLQRKELELQREELKQTREVFKEQEYTMDLQRIENTFFNLNSLRLTIIDNINYGSETGLKAMQNVVYSIEYNPTYFESLKGNIIIYVNCIYSILKTLDSSKLKEVDKESLLNTLVLQMTMNELKFINIYLNNTTVDTKSDKRHKINTYFNGYCTELSNEKIIFN
;
A
#
# COMPACT_ATOMS: atom_id res chain seq x y z
N MET A 1 15.67 -4.36 10.30
CA MET A 1 16.98 -3.75 10.62
C MET A 1 17.71 -3.52 9.30
N LEU A 2 17.58 -2.33 8.71
CA LEU A 2 18.33 -1.95 7.51
C LEU A 2 19.78 -1.63 7.93
N PRO A 3 20.80 -2.10 7.20
CA PRO A 3 22.17 -1.74 7.53
C PRO A 3 22.34 -0.25 7.34
N LEU A 4 22.79 0.43 8.40
CA LEU A 4 23.22 1.83 8.38
C LEU A 4 24.21 2.01 7.23
N ARG A 5 23.76 2.71 6.18
CA ARG A 5 24.52 3.03 4.98
C ARG A 5 25.72 3.86 5.43
N LYS A 6 26.91 3.21 5.43
CA LYS A 6 28.24 3.81 5.61
C LYS A 6 28.24 5.21 5.00
N GLU A 7 28.36 6.23 5.86
CA GLU A 7 28.64 7.60 5.47
C GLU A 7 29.88 7.61 4.58
N ARG A 8 29.69 7.73 3.27
CA ARG A 8 30.74 8.21 2.39
C ARG A 8 30.73 9.74 2.52
N VAL A 9 31.32 10.23 3.62
CA VAL A 9 31.87 11.57 3.64
C VAL A 9 32.98 11.57 2.60
N ILE A 10 32.63 11.94 1.36
CA ILE A 10 33.63 12.23 0.33
C ILE A 10 34.27 13.54 0.73
N PHE A 11 35.24 13.48 1.65
CA PHE A 11 36.14 14.60 1.91
C PHE A 11 37.03 14.73 0.68
N MET A 12 36.55 15.44 -0.35
CA MET A 12 37.40 15.83 -1.47
C MET A 12 38.49 16.74 -0.93
N LYS A 13 39.70 16.20 -0.82
CA LYS A 13 40.92 16.96 -0.56
C LYS A 13 41.14 17.91 -1.75
N ARG A 14 40.72 19.17 -1.61
CA ARG A 14 40.84 20.19 -2.66
C ARG A 14 42.31 20.59 -2.82
N ASN A 15 42.92 20.20 -3.93
CA ASN A 15 44.21 20.75 -4.32
C ASN A 15 43.97 22.19 -4.83
N LEU A 16 44.60 23.17 -4.19
CA LEU A 16 44.60 24.57 -4.66
C LEU A 16 45.09 24.62 -6.11
N SER A 17 44.37 25.34 -6.97
CA SER A 17 44.82 25.49 -8.35
C SER A 17 46.06 26.38 -8.42
N ILE A 18 46.92 26.15 -9.40
CA ILE A 18 48.13 26.98 -9.62
C ILE A 18 47.76 28.47 -9.78
N ILE A 19 46.59 28.76 -10.38
CA ILE A 19 46.07 30.12 -10.57
C ILE A 19 45.72 30.77 -9.22
N GLU A 20 45.15 30.03 -8.27
CA GLU A 20 44.83 30.52 -6.93
C GLU A 20 46.10 30.81 -6.13
N VAL A 21 47.08 29.89 -6.19
CA VAL A 21 48.37 30.07 -5.52
C VAL A 21 49.10 31.30 -6.06
N LEU A 22 49.14 31.48 -7.38
CA LEU A 22 49.70 32.68 -8.00
C LEU A 22 48.94 33.94 -7.59
N GLY A 23 47.60 33.92 -7.61
CA GLY A 23 46.78 35.06 -7.19
C GLY A 23 47.07 35.48 -5.74
N PHE A 24 47.21 34.54 -4.81
CA PHE A 24 47.56 34.82 -3.42
C PHE A 24 48.98 35.38 -3.26
N ILE A 25 49.95 34.84 -4.01
CA ILE A 25 51.34 35.34 -4.00
C ILE A 25 51.39 36.79 -4.49
N PHE A 26 50.71 37.11 -5.59
CA PHE A 26 50.67 38.47 -6.14
C PHE A 26 50.03 39.48 -5.18
N ILE A 27 48.94 39.09 -4.50
CA ILE A 27 48.30 39.93 -3.48
C ILE A 27 49.24 40.13 -2.29
N ALA A 28 49.85 39.07 -1.77
CA ALA A 28 50.78 39.16 -0.65
C ALA A 28 51.96 40.10 -0.96
N LEU A 29 52.58 39.95 -2.14
CA LEU A 29 53.69 40.81 -2.56
C LEU A 29 53.26 42.28 -2.73
N GLY A 30 52.08 42.51 -3.34
CA GLY A 30 51.58 43.87 -3.56
C GLY A 30 51.26 44.66 -2.29
N PHE A 31 50.92 43.96 -1.20
CA PHE A 31 50.67 44.60 0.11
C PHE A 31 51.92 44.66 1.02
N LEU A 32 52.82 43.68 0.95
CA LEU A 32 53.96 43.59 1.86
C LEU A 32 55.16 44.44 1.44
N ILE A 33 55.41 44.61 0.14
CA ILE A 33 56.57 45.36 -0.36
C ILE A 33 56.54 46.86 0.01
N PRO A 34 55.39 47.59 -0.10
CA PRO A 34 55.30 48.98 0.32
C PRO A 34 55.56 49.21 1.82
N LEU A 35 55.42 48.18 2.67
CA LEU A 35 55.55 48.29 4.12
C LEU A 35 57.02 48.29 4.60
N VAL A 36 57.93 47.80 3.76
CA VAL A 36 59.37 47.64 4.07
C VAL A 36 60.24 48.57 3.20
N THR A 37 59.63 49.36 2.32
CA THR A 37 60.32 50.26 1.38
C THR A 37 60.13 51.73 1.74
N ASP A 38 61.08 52.58 1.31
CA ASP A 38 61.00 54.02 1.54
C ASP A 38 59.71 54.62 0.94
N PRO A 39 59.11 55.65 1.56
CA PRO A 39 57.80 56.17 1.16
C PRO A 39 57.66 56.51 -0.33
N LYS A 40 58.72 57.05 -0.96
CA LYS A 40 58.72 57.38 -2.40
C LYS A 40 58.78 56.13 -3.30
N LEU A 41 59.59 55.14 -2.93
CA LEU A 41 59.68 53.88 -3.67
C LEU A 41 58.42 53.02 -3.48
N GLY A 42 57.81 53.08 -2.29
CA GLY A 42 56.54 52.44 -1.99
C GLY A 42 55.39 52.99 -2.83
N THR A 43 55.33 54.31 -3.05
CA THR A 43 54.32 54.93 -3.92
C THR A 43 54.49 54.57 -5.39
N ASP A 44 55.72 54.55 -5.90
CA ASP A 44 56.02 54.19 -7.30
C ASP A 44 55.75 52.70 -7.57
N TYR A 45 56.08 51.85 -6.59
CA TYR A 45 55.74 50.43 -6.61
C TYR A 45 54.22 50.22 -6.61
N ALA A 46 53.48 50.91 -5.75
CA ALA A 46 52.01 50.77 -5.68
C ALA A 46 51.33 51.15 -7.01
N GLN A 47 51.81 52.20 -7.68
CA GLN A 47 51.31 52.60 -9.01
C GLN A 47 51.59 51.53 -10.07
N THR A 48 52.77 50.93 -10.03
CA THR A 48 53.19 49.89 -10.99
C THR A 48 52.53 48.52 -10.70
N ALA A 49 52.26 48.22 -9.43
CA ALA A 49 51.67 46.97 -8.97
C ALA A 49 50.14 46.92 -9.16
N ALA A 50 49.46 48.06 -9.26
CA ALA A 50 48.01 48.15 -9.34
C ALA A 50 47.38 47.31 -10.49
N PRO A 51 47.92 47.29 -11.73
CA PRO A 51 47.40 46.42 -12.80
C PRO A 51 47.57 44.92 -12.49
N PHE A 52 48.67 44.53 -11.85
CA PHE A 52 48.94 43.14 -11.46
C PHE A 52 48.01 42.67 -10.33
N LEU A 53 47.80 43.53 -9.33
CA LEU A 53 46.82 43.28 -8.26
C LEU A 53 45.39 43.17 -8.80
N SER A 54 45.03 44.03 -9.76
CA SER A 54 43.72 43.97 -10.44
C SER A 54 43.55 42.66 -11.21
N THR A 55 44.61 42.20 -11.90
CA THR A 55 44.62 40.92 -12.62
C THR A 55 44.52 39.73 -11.66
N ALA A 56 45.24 39.76 -10.53
CA ALA A 56 45.17 38.73 -9.50
C ALA A 56 43.76 38.64 -8.87
N ALA A 57 43.14 39.78 -8.55
CA ALA A 57 41.77 39.83 -8.06
C ALA A 57 40.77 39.25 -9.08
N PHE A 58 40.94 39.58 -10.37
CA PHE A 58 40.12 39.04 -11.44
C PHE A 58 40.27 37.51 -11.57
N LEU A 59 41.49 36.98 -11.51
CA LEU A 59 41.75 35.53 -11.59
C LEU A 59 41.14 34.77 -10.41
N LEU A 60 41.25 35.31 -9.20
CA LEU A 60 40.63 34.72 -8.01
C LEU A 60 39.09 34.75 -8.12
N LEU A 61 38.52 35.86 -8.57
CA LEU A 61 37.08 35.98 -8.80
C LEU A 61 36.60 35.00 -9.88
N TYR A 62 37.36 34.81 -10.96
CA TYR A 62 37.05 33.84 -12.01
C TYR A 62 37.08 32.40 -11.47
N SER A 63 38.11 32.04 -10.69
CA SER A 63 38.19 30.71 -10.05
C SER A 63 36.99 30.46 -9.13
N ALA A 64 36.65 31.45 -8.29
CA ALA A 64 35.50 31.37 -7.40
C ALA A 64 34.18 31.16 -8.16
N ASN A 65 33.95 31.92 -9.24
CA ASN A 65 32.75 31.77 -10.09
C ASN A 65 32.69 30.39 -10.76
N LYS A 66 33.83 29.89 -11.25
CA LYS A 66 33.92 28.55 -11.85
C LYS A 66 33.55 27.47 -10.83
N MET A 67 34.12 27.53 -9.63
CA MET A 67 33.85 26.58 -8.55
C MET A 67 32.37 26.63 -8.13
N GLN A 68 31.81 27.84 -7.94
CA GLN A 68 30.40 28.01 -7.62
C GLN A 68 29.49 27.41 -8.70
N LYS A 69 29.84 27.55 -9.98
CA LYS A 69 29.09 26.96 -11.09
C LYS A 69 29.14 25.43 -11.07
N GLU A 70 30.30 24.84 -10.79
CA GLU A 70 30.45 23.39 -10.64
C GLU A 70 29.63 22.87 -9.45
N GLU A 71 29.69 23.55 -8.31
CA GLU A 71 28.92 23.22 -7.11
C GLU A 71 27.40 23.29 -7.36
N LEU A 72 26.93 24.35 -8.02
CA LEU A 72 25.52 24.47 -8.44
C LEU A 72 25.10 23.33 -9.38
N GLY A 73 26.00 22.89 -10.27
CA GLY A 73 25.75 21.73 -11.13
C GLY A 73 25.59 20.44 -10.33
N LEU A 74 26.45 20.21 -9.34
CA LEU A 74 26.37 19.06 -8.44
C LEU A 74 25.10 19.09 -7.59
N GLN A 75 24.75 20.24 -7.01
CA GLN A 75 23.52 20.41 -6.23
C GLN A 75 22.26 20.13 -7.06
N ARG A 76 22.21 20.60 -8.32
CA ARG A 76 21.09 20.29 -9.23
C ARG A 76 20.95 18.79 -9.47
N LYS A 77 22.08 18.10 -9.71
CA LYS A 77 22.10 16.66 -9.91
C LYS A 77 21.65 15.91 -8.65
N GLU A 78 22.08 16.35 -7.48
CA GLU A 78 21.64 15.76 -6.21
C GLU A 78 20.13 15.93 -5.99
N LEU A 79 19.59 17.12 -6.25
CA LEU A 79 18.14 17.37 -6.16
C LEU A 79 17.35 16.52 -7.17
N GLU A 80 17.88 16.31 -8.36
CA GLU A 80 17.28 15.43 -9.37
C GLU A 80 17.23 13.98 -8.87
N LEU A 81 18.35 13.46 -8.34
CA LEU A 81 18.41 12.12 -7.76
C LEU A 81 17.47 11.97 -6.55
N GLN A 82 17.41 12.96 -5.65
CA GLN A 82 16.50 12.93 -4.50
C GLN A 82 15.03 12.92 -4.94
N ARG A 83 14.67 13.68 -5.98
CA ARG A 83 13.31 13.65 -6.54
C ARG A 83 12.96 12.28 -7.11
N GLU A 84 13.91 11.63 -7.78
CA GLU A 84 13.71 10.29 -8.31
C GLU A 84 13.57 9.24 -7.20
N GLU A 85 14.41 9.30 -6.16
CA GLU A 85 14.30 8.42 -4.98
C GLU A 85 12.94 8.61 -4.27
N LEU A 86 12.47 9.86 -4.10
CA LEU A 86 11.16 10.14 -3.51
C LEU A 86 10.01 9.61 -4.36
N LYS A 87 10.13 9.67 -5.70
CA LYS A 87 9.13 9.11 -6.62
C LYS A 87 9.04 7.60 -6.47
N GLN A 88 10.18 6.90 -6.48
CA GLN A 88 10.25 5.45 -6.29
C GLN A 88 9.72 5.05 -4.91
N THR A 89 10.08 5.80 -3.87
CA THR A 89 9.58 5.58 -2.50
C THR A 89 8.06 5.72 -2.42
N ARG A 90 7.49 6.69 -3.14
CA ARG A 90 6.04 6.87 -3.21
C ARG A 90 5.34 5.70 -3.91
N GLU A 91 5.96 5.10 -4.92
CA GLU A 91 5.42 3.91 -5.59
C GLU A 91 5.39 2.71 -4.63
N VAL A 92 6.47 2.49 -3.88
CA VAL A 92 6.53 1.45 -2.83
C VAL A 92 5.46 1.69 -1.77
N PHE A 93 5.25 2.93 -1.31
CA PHE A 93 4.21 3.22 -0.32
C PHE A 93 2.80 2.91 -0.82
N LYS A 94 2.50 3.12 -2.11
CA LYS A 94 1.21 2.76 -2.69
C LYS A 94 1.00 1.24 -2.72
N GLU A 95 2.04 0.48 -3.02
CA GLU A 95 1.99 -0.98 -3.00
C GLU A 95 1.82 -1.52 -1.56
N GLN A 96 2.50 -0.90 -0.60
CA GLN A 96 2.35 -1.24 0.82
C GLN A 96 0.95 -0.89 1.35
N GLU A 97 0.39 0.27 0.98
CA GLU A 97 -0.98 0.65 1.33
C GLU A 97 -1.97 -0.42 0.86
N TYR A 98 -1.85 -0.85 -0.39
CA TYR A 98 -2.66 -1.93 -0.94
C TYR A 98 -2.49 -3.24 -0.17
N THR A 99 -1.24 -3.61 0.15
CA THR A 99 -0.92 -4.85 0.87
C THR A 99 -1.51 -4.85 2.28
N MET A 100 -1.45 -3.72 2.98
CA MET A 100 -2.06 -3.56 4.31
C MET A 100 -3.58 -3.64 4.27
N ASP A 101 -4.20 -3.04 3.26
CA ASP A 101 -5.65 -3.12 3.05
C ASP A 101 -6.07 -4.57 2.74
N LEU A 102 -5.33 -5.29 1.89
CA LEU A 102 -5.53 -6.71 1.62
C LEU A 102 -5.48 -7.53 2.92
N GLN A 103 -4.40 -7.41 3.69
CA GLN A 103 -4.25 -8.14 4.97
C GLN A 103 -5.39 -7.83 5.96
N ARG A 104 -5.83 -6.57 6.05
CA ARG A 104 -6.94 -6.19 6.93
C ARG A 104 -8.23 -6.88 6.52
N ILE A 105 -8.52 -6.91 5.23
CA ILE A 105 -9.73 -7.54 4.69
C ILE A 105 -9.64 -9.06 4.83
N GLU A 106 -8.49 -9.69 4.54
CA GLU A 106 -8.27 -11.12 4.74
C GLU A 106 -8.49 -11.51 6.20
N ASN A 107 -7.92 -10.77 7.15
CA ASN A 107 -8.14 -11.01 8.58
C ASN A 107 -9.63 -10.91 8.96
N THR A 108 -10.32 -9.88 8.45
CA THR A 108 -11.76 -9.70 8.72
C THR A 108 -12.58 -10.83 8.09
N PHE A 109 -12.24 -11.22 6.87
CA PHE A 109 -12.85 -12.34 6.15
C PHE A 109 -12.69 -13.65 6.92
N PHE A 110 -11.47 -13.99 7.33
CA PHE A 110 -11.22 -15.24 8.07
C PHE A 110 -11.89 -15.24 9.44
N ASN A 111 -11.94 -14.09 10.14
CA ASN A 111 -12.69 -13.97 11.39
C ASN A 111 -14.19 -14.22 11.19
N LEU A 112 -14.78 -13.65 10.14
CA LEU A 112 -16.19 -13.89 9.80
C LEU A 112 -16.44 -15.34 9.34
N ASN A 113 -15.48 -15.95 8.63
CA ASN A 113 -15.55 -17.35 8.23
C ASN A 113 -15.45 -18.29 9.45
N SER A 114 -14.60 -17.98 10.42
CA SER A 114 -14.56 -18.71 11.70
C SER A 114 -15.88 -18.56 12.46
N LEU A 115 -16.46 -17.35 12.48
CA LEU A 115 -17.79 -17.12 13.05
C LEU A 115 -18.87 -17.97 12.35
N ARG A 116 -18.82 -18.11 11.01
CA ARG A 116 -19.71 -19.01 10.26
C ARG A 116 -19.62 -20.44 10.78
N LEU A 117 -18.41 -20.97 10.96
CA LEU A 117 -18.21 -22.32 11.49
C LEU A 117 -18.78 -22.47 12.90
N THR A 118 -18.53 -21.49 13.78
CA THR A 118 -19.13 -21.46 15.12
C THR A 118 -20.66 -21.39 15.08
N ILE A 119 -21.25 -20.65 14.15
CA ILE A 119 -22.70 -20.62 13.97
C ILE A 119 -23.20 -22.02 13.60
N ILE A 120 -22.55 -22.69 12.65
CA ILE A 120 -22.91 -24.06 12.24
C ILE A 120 -22.87 -25.01 13.44
N ASP A 121 -21.77 -25.03 14.19
CA ASP A 121 -21.59 -25.91 15.34
C ASP A 121 -22.67 -25.71 16.42
N ASN A 122 -23.18 -24.48 16.56
CA ASN A 122 -24.23 -24.12 17.50
C ASN A 122 -25.65 -24.37 16.98
N ILE A 123 -25.84 -24.75 15.70
CA ILE A 123 -27.15 -25.17 15.21
C ILE A 123 -27.54 -26.46 15.94
N ASN A 124 -28.74 -26.48 16.50
CA ASN A 124 -29.31 -27.63 17.18
C ASN A 124 -30.66 -28.02 16.56
N TYR A 125 -30.93 -29.33 16.54
CA TYR A 125 -32.21 -29.87 16.10
C TYR A 125 -32.45 -31.24 16.73
N GLY A 126 -33.40 -31.30 17.67
CA GLY A 126 -33.57 -32.50 18.50
C GLY A 126 -32.33 -32.75 19.37
N SER A 127 -31.77 -33.95 19.29
CA SER A 127 -30.54 -34.35 19.99
C SER A 127 -29.26 -34.09 19.19
N GLU A 128 -29.37 -33.67 17.93
CA GLU A 128 -28.22 -33.45 17.06
C GLU A 128 -27.75 -31.99 17.10
N THR A 129 -26.47 -31.77 16.82
CA THR A 129 -25.84 -30.45 16.69
C THR A 129 -25.01 -30.33 15.41
N GLY A 130 -24.55 -29.12 15.10
CA GLY A 130 -23.62 -28.89 14.00
C GLY A 130 -24.22 -29.19 12.62
N LEU A 131 -23.37 -29.75 11.74
CA LEU A 131 -23.76 -30.13 10.38
C LEU A 131 -24.90 -31.17 10.33
N LYS A 132 -24.99 -32.09 11.31
CA LYS A 132 -26.08 -33.07 11.36
C LYS A 132 -27.41 -32.42 11.70
N ALA A 133 -27.43 -31.51 12.68
CA ALA A 133 -28.61 -30.71 12.98
C ALA A 133 -29.04 -29.88 11.78
N MET A 134 -28.09 -29.25 11.10
CA MET A 134 -28.33 -28.49 9.88
C MET A 134 -28.98 -29.34 8.79
N GLN A 135 -28.47 -30.55 8.55
CA GLN A 135 -29.06 -31.50 7.61
C GLN A 135 -30.51 -31.86 7.99
N ASN A 136 -30.77 -32.11 9.27
CA ASN A 136 -32.12 -32.44 9.74
C ASN A 136 -33.10 -31.27 9.61
N VAL A 137 -32.64 -30.03 9.83
CA VAL A 137 -33.42 -28.81 9.57
C VAL A 137 -33.76 -28.72 8.09
N VAL A 138 -32.78 -28.89 7.20
CA VAL A 138 -33.01 -28.90 5.74
C VAL A 138 -34.06 -29.94 5.38
N TYR A 139 -33.85 -31.19 5.80
CA TYR A 139 -34.75 -32.30 5.51
C TYR A 139 -36.18 -32.03 6.00
N SER A 140 -36.33 -31.48 7.21
CA SER A 140 -37.64 -31.19 7.79
C SER A 140 -38.39 -30.12 6.97
N ILE A 141 -37.69 -29.07 6.54
CA ILE A 141 -38.30 -28.00 5.72
C ILE A 141 -38.59 -28.50 4.30
N GLU A 142 -37.72 -29.31 3.70
CA GLU A 142 -37.96 -29.91 2.38
C GLU A 142 -39.15 -30.87 2.40
N TYR A 143 -39.33 -31.62 3.50
CA TYR A 143 -40.46 -32.53 3.68
C TYR A 143 -41.77 -31.79 3.95
N ASN A 144 -41.74 -30.76 4.80
CA ASN A 144 -42.89 -29.91 5.07
C ASN A 144 -42.47 -28.43 5.21
N PRO A 145 -42.72 -27.60 4.18
CA PRO A 145 -42.33 -26.19 4.17
C PRO A 145 -42.89 -25.36 5.33
N THR A 146 -43.97 -25.78 6.00
CA THR A 146 -44.52 -25.03 7.15
C THR A 146 -43.56 -24.97 8.33
N TYR A 147 -42.57 -25.88 8.41
CA TYR A 147 -41.52 -25.83 9.44
C TYR A 147 -40.50 -24.71 9.24
N PHE A 148 -40.52 -24.02 8.10
CA PHE A 148 -39.64 -22.86 7.89
C PHE A 148 -39.84 -21.81 8.97
N GLU A 149 -41.08 -21.45 9.30
CA GLU A 149 -41.36 -20.37 10.26
C GLU A 149 -40.84 -20.66 11.67
N SER A 150 -40.85 -21.93 12.10
CA SER A 150 -40.30 -22.33 13.41
C SER A 150 -38.78 -22.47 13.41
N LEU A 151 -38.16 -22.74 12.26
CA LEU A 151 -36.71 -22.98 12.13
C LEU A 151 -35.94 -21.82 11.50
N LYS A 152 -36.62 -20.75 11.06
CA LYS A 152 -36.01 -19.61 10.35
C LYS A 152 -34.94 -18.90 11.14
N GLY A 153 -34.96 -18.94 12.47
CA GLY A 153 -33.98 -18.28 13.33
C GLY A 153 -32.54 -18.71 12.99
N ASN A 154 -32.29 -20.02 12.96
CA ASN A 154 -30.98 -20.59 12.65
C ASN A 154 -30.55 -20.24 11.21
N ILE A 155 -31.48 -20.31 10.26
CA ILE A 155 -31.24 -19.99 8.85
C ILE A 155 -30.87 -18.51 8.69
N ILE A 156 -31.64 -17.60 9.30
CA ILE A 156 -31.42 -16.15 9.21
C ILE A 156 -30.06 -15.76 9.79
N ILE A 157 -29.69 -16.32 10.96
CA ILE A 157 -28.39 -16.03 11.58
C ILE A 157 -27.24 -16.46 10.68
N TYR A 158 -27.30 -17.68 10.15
CA TYR A 158 -26.31 -18.21 9.21
C TYR A 158 -26.19 -17.32 7.96
N VAL A 159 -27.32 -17.02 7.31
CA VAL A 159 -27.36 -16.21 6.09
C VAL A 159 -26.90 -14.77 6.34
N ASN A 160 -27.17 -14.20 7.51
CA ASN A 160 -26.64 -12.88 7.90
C ASN A 160 -25.12 -12.88 8.03
N CYS A 161 -24.51 -13.97 8.50
CA CYS A 161 -23.06 -14.12 8.54
C CYS A 161 -22.48 -14.15 7.13
N ILE A 162 -23.05 -14.98 6.24
CA ILE A 162 -22.67 -15.03 4.81
C ILE A 162 -22.78 -13.66 4.16
N TYR A 163 -23.90 -12.96 4.36
CA TYR A 163 -24.09 -11.61 3.85
C TYR A 163 -23.02 -10.64 4.36
N SER A 164 -22.62 -10.74 5.62
CA SER A 164 -21.60 -9.87 6.20
C SER A 164 -20.23 -10.11 5.57
N ILE A 165 -19.90 -11.37 5.26
CA ILE A 165 -18.69 -11.72 4.49
C ILE A 165 -18.74 -11.06 3.11
N LEU A 166 -19.81 -11.29 2.36
CA LEU A 166 -19.98 -10.74 1.01
C LEU A 166 -19.93 -9.21 1.00
N LYS A 167 -20.65 -8.56 1.93
CA LYS A 167 -20.66 -7.10 2.06
C LYS A 167 -19.27 -6.54 2.37
N THR A 168 -18.49 -7.23 3.20
CA THR A 168 -17.12 -6.84 3.54
C THR A 168 -16.24 -6.86 2.28
N LEU A 169 -16.33 -7.90 1.48
CA LEU A 169 -15.61 -8.01 0.21
C LEU A 169 -16.05 -6.93 -0.80
N ASP A 170 -17.36 -6.75 -0.98
CA ASP A 170 -17.93 -5.77 -1.93
C ASP A 170 -17.53 -4.33 -1.61
N SER A 171 -17.55 -3.97 -0.31
CA SER A 171 -17.24 -2.62 0.15
C SER A 171 -15.73 -2.33 0.21
N SER A 172 -14.89 -3.33 -0.02
CA SER A 172 -13.43 -3.20 0.03
C SER A 172 -12.87 -2.56 -1.25
N LYS A 173 -11.71 -1.91 -1.11
CA LYS A 173 -10.93 -1.36 -2.24
C LYS A 173 -10.01 -2.39 -2.91
N LEU A 174 -10.20 -3.68 -2.61
CA LEU A 174 -9.38 -4.74 -3.18
C LEU A 174 -9.59 -4.82 -4.70
N LYS A 175 -8.57 -5.32 -5.40
CA LYS A 175 -8.69 -5.73 -6.80
C LYS A 175 -9.67 -6.89 -6.89
N GLU A 176 -10.40 -6.96 -8.00
CA GLU A 176 -11.41 -8.00 -8.23
C GLU A 176 -10.84 -9.42 -8.15
N VAL A 177 -9.59 -9.62 -8.60
CA VAL A 177 -8.90 -10.92 -8.51
C VAL A 177 -8.76 -11.41 -7.05
N ASP A 178 -8.45 -10.50 -6.12
CA ASP A 178 -8.28 -10.86 -4.71
C ASP A 178 -9.65 -11.11 -4.05
N LYS A 179 -10.68 -10.35 -4.43
CA LYS A 179 -12.06 -10.60 -4.00
C LYS A 179 -12.54 -11.98 -4.47
N GLU A 180 -12.29 -12.31 -5.74
CA GLU A 180 -12.66 -13.58 -6.34
C GLU A 180 -11.94 -14.75 -5.65
N SER A 181 -10.65 -14.59 -5.33
CA SER A 181 -9.88 -15.60 -4.59
C SER A 181 -10.49 -15.90 -3.20
N LEU A 182 -10.86 -14.85 -2.46
CA LEU A 182 -11.51 -15.00 -1.14
C LEU A 182 -12.91 -15.60 -1.26
N LEU A 183 -13.70 -15.19 -2.25
CA LEU A 183 -15.01 -15.77 -2.51
C LEU A 183 -14.92 -17.26 -2.87
N ASN A 184 -13.99 -17.63 -3.75
CA ASN A 184 -13.75 -19.03 -4.12
C ASN A 184 -13.35 -19.86 -2.89
N THR A 185 -12.51 -19.29 -2.02
CA THR A 185 -12.13 -19.94 -0.75
C THR A 185 -13.35 -20.17 0.14
N LEU A 186 -14.26 -19.20 0.26
CA LEU A 186 -15.50 -19.37 1.01
C LEU A 186 -16.35 -20.50 0.44
N VAL A 187 -16.62 -20.47 -0.88
CA VAL A 187 -17.50 -21.44 -1.55
C VAL A 187 -16.92 -22.86 -1.46
N LEU A 188 -15.62 -23.04 -1.67
CA LEU A 188 -14.95 -24.34 -1.56
C LEU A 188 -15.03 -24.94 -0.15
N GLN A 189 -15.20 -24.11 0.87
CA GLN A 189 -15.34 -24.53 2.27
C GLN A 189 -16.80 -24.68 2.72
N MET A 190 -17.76 -24.53 1.82
CA MET A 190 -19.19 -24.70 2.14
C MET A 190 -19.64 -26.12 1.84
N THR A 191 -20.44 -26.66 2.74
CA THR A 191 -21.10 -27.95 2.55
C THR A 191 -22.38 -27.80 1.74
N MET A 192 -22.92 -28.93 1.27
CA MET A 192 -24.17 -28.93 0.53
C MET A 192 -25.36 -28.44 1.35
N ASN A 193 -25.40 -28.77 2.64
CA ASN A 193 -26.47 -28.35 3.55
C ASN A 193 -26.48 -26.83 3.76
N GLU A 194 -25.30 -26.20 3.73
CA GLU A 194 -25.14 -24.76 3.79
C GLU A 194 -25.72 -24.05 2.57
N LEU A 195 -25.42 -24.55 1.37
CA LEU A 195 -26.02 -24.03 0.14
C LEU A 195 -27.55 -24.20 0.14
N LYS A 196 -28.05 -25.32 0.67
CA LYS A 196 -29.49 -25.53 0.87
C LYS A 196 -30.10 -24.56 1.87
N PHE A 197 -29.43 -24.22 2.97
CA PHE A 197 -29.88 -23.16 3.90
C PHE A 197 -30.06 -21.82 3.21
N ILE A 198 -29.08 -21.44 2.37
CA ILE A 198 -29.14 -20.21 1.57
C ILE A 198 -30.34 -20.27 0.62
N ASN A 199 -30.53 -21.37 -0.10
CA ASN A 199 -31.64 -21.53 -1.03
C ASN A 199 -33.00 -21.48 -0.32
N ILE A 200 -33.14 -22.18 0.82
CA ILE A 200 -34.35 -22.13 1.66
C ILE A 200 -34.65 -20.69 2.09
N TYR A 201 -33.64 -19.94 2.53
CA TYR A 201 -33.81 -18.52 2.86
C TYR A 201 -34.30 -17.70 1.66
N LEU A 202 -33.65 -17.84 0.50
CA LEU A 202 -33.97 -17.08 -0.71
C LEU A 202 -35.40 -17.36 -1.21
N ASN A 203 -35.91 -18.57 -1.00
CA ASN A 203 -37.23 -19.01 -1.46
C ASN A 203 -38.36 -18.73 -0.46
N ASN A 204 -38.09 -18.74 0.84
CA ASN A 204 -39.14 -18.67 1.87
C ASN A 204 -39.24 -17.31 2.58
N THR A 205 -38.28 -16.39 2.37
CA THR A 205 -38.39 -15.04 2.93
C THR A 205 -39.18 -14.12 1.98
N THR A 206 -40.40 -13.74 2.39
CA THR A 206 -41.35 -12.95 1.59
C THR A 206 -41.28 -11.44 1.79
N VAL A 207 -40.29 -10.90 2.51
CA VAL A 207 -40.27 -9.48 2.88
C VAL A 207 -39.10 -8.72 2.25
N ASP A 208 -39.52 -7.80 1.39
CA ASP A 208 -38.83 -6.74 0.66
C ASP A 208 -37.99 -7.18 -0.56
N THR A 209 -38.63 -7.11 -1.72
CA THR A 209 -38.10 -7.31 -3.08
C THR A 209 -36.95 -6.36 -3.45
N LYS A 210 -36.48 -5.54 -2.50
CA LYS A 210 -35.30 -4.66 -2.61
C LYS A 210 -34.33 -4.73 -1.42
N SER A 211 -34.40 -5.76 -0.58
CA SER A 211 -33.33 -5.98 0.40
C SER A 211 -32.03 -6.28 -0.34
N ASP A 212 -31.10 -5.31 -0.34
CA ASP A 212 -29.73 -5.39 -0.87
C ASP A 212 -29.07 -6.75 -0.58
N LYS A 213 -29.39 -7.32 0.59
CA LYS A 213 -28.99 -8.65 1.03
C LYS A 213 -29.45 -9.79 0.13
N ARG A 214 -30.75 -9.90 -0.17
CA ARG A 214 -31.28 -11.02 -0.97
C ARG A 214 -30.71 -10.98 -2.38
N HIS A 215 -30.65 -9.78 -2.98
CA HIS A 215 -30.08 -9.60 -4.31
C HIS A 215 -28.60 -9.95 -4.36
N LYS A 216 -27.80 -9.48 -3.39
CA LYS A 216 -26.37 -9.82 -3.29
C LYS A 216 -26.14 -11.31 -3.14
N ILE A 217 -26.81 -11.95 -2.16
CA ILE A 217 -26.65 -13.39 -1.93
C ILE A 217 -27.04 -14.18 -3.18
N ASN A 218 -28.15 -13.82 -3.82
CA ASN A 218 -28.56 -14.48 -5.07
C ASN A 218 -27.51 -14.28 -6.16
N THR A 219 -26.98 -13.08 -6.34
CA THR A 219 -25.95 -12.81 -7.37
C THR A 219 -24.72 -13.71 -7.22
N TYR A 220 -24.28 -13.95 -5.98
CA TYR A 220 -23.09 -14.76 -5.71
C TYR A 220 -23.36 -16.27 -5.73
N PHE A 221 -24.56 -16.72 -5.32
CA PHE A 221 -24.83 -18.14 -5.11
C PHE A 221 -25.79 -18.76 -6.12
N ASN A 222 -26.43 -17.99 -7.01
CA ASN A 222 -27.45 -18.52 -7.93
C ASN A 222 -26.90 -19.64 -8.82
N GLY A 223 -25.67 -19.52 -9.34
CA GLY A 223 -25.03 -20.58 -10.14
C GLY A 223 -24.88 -21.91 -9.39
N TYR A 224 -24.45 -21.84 -8.12
CA TYR A 224 -24.30 -23.01 -7.24
C TYR A 224 -25.65 -23.58 -6.79
N CYS A 225 -26.68 -22.74 -6.64
CA CYS A 225 -28.02 -23.18 -6.25
C CYS A 225 -28.79 -23.82 -7.42
N THR A 226 -28.57 -23.41 -8.68
CA THR A 226 -29.25 -23.97 -9.85
C THR A 226 -28.79 -25.38 -10.22
N GLU A 227 -27.53 -25.74 -9.97
CA GLU A 227 -27.05 -27.11 -10.17
C GLU A 227 -27.75 -28.09 -9.21
N LEU A 228 -28.12 -27.62 -8.02
CA LEU A 228 -28.79 -28.42 -6.98
C LEU A 228 -30.27 -28.70 -7.23
N SER A 229 -30.96 -27.81 -7.93
CA SER A 229 -32.33 -28.10 -8.37
C SER A 229 -32.38 -29.21 -9.42
N ASN A 230 -31.30 -29.40 -10.20
CA ASN A 230 -31.26 -30.39 -11.27
C ASN A 230 -30.90 -31.80 -10.77
N GLU A 231 -30.13 -31.94 -9.68
CA GLU A 231 -29.86 -33.26 -9.07
C GLU A 231 -31.11 -33.93 -8.45
N LYS A 232 -32.12 -33.15 -8.04
CA LYS A 232 -33.42 -33.71 -7.58
C LYS A 232 -34.18 -34.49 -8.66
N ILE A 233 -33.83 -34.33 -9.93
CA ILE A 233 -34.49 -35.03 -11.05
C ILE A 233 -33.87 -36.42 -11.30
N ILE A 234 -32.67 -36.70 -10.76
CA ILE A 234 -31.92 -37.93 -11.08
C ILE A 234 -32.11 -39.04 -10.02
N PHE A 235 -32.68 -38.71 -8.85
CA PHE A 235 -32.92 -39.67 -7.76
C PHE A 235 -34.41 -39.91 -7.42
N ASN A 236 -35.33 -39.71 -8.37
CA ASN A 236 -36.70 -40.22 -8.29
C ASN A 236 -36.89 -41.42 -9.21
#